data_AF-A0A1J6Y2F5-F1
#
_entry.id   AF-A0A1J6Y2F5-F1
#
_cell.length_a   1.000
_cell.length_b   1.000
_cell.length_c   1.000
_cell.angle_alpha   90.00
_cell.angle_beta   90.00
_cell.angle_gamma   90.00
#
_symmetry.space_group_name_H-M   'P 1'
#
loop_
_entity.id
_entity.type
_entity.pdbx_description
1 polymer ?
#
loop_
_entity_poly.entity_id
_entity_poly.type
_entity_poly.pdbx_seq_one_letter_code
_entity_poly.pdbx_strand_id
1 'polypeptide(L)'
;MAGERTRERGELEGEVMRILWEASEPLSAREIQAVFTGHVPAYTTLMTALERLQKKGDVVRSGDSPRKVRFHAARSGDEHVGRSMMSALDGAGDRQAALLQFAGHLAEEDLDLLRSAITGKTSRKRR
;
A
#
# COMPACT_ATOMS: atom_id res chain seq x y z
N MET A 1 -21.67 -6.83 -13.77
CA MET A 1 -21.24 -5.42 -13.88
C MET A 1 -20.73 -4.78 -12.58
N ALA A 2 -21.10 -5.25 -11.37
CA ALA A 2 -20.60 -4.64 -10.11
C ALA A 2 -19.15 -5.02 -9.74
N GLY A 3 -18.69 -6.21 -10.17
CA GLY A 3 -17.33 -6.70 -9.90
C GLY A 3 -16.24 -5.98 -10.69
N GLU A 4 -16.54 -5.54 -11.92
CA GLU A 4 -15.60 -4.89 -12.82
C GLU A 4 -15.25 -3.48 -12.33
N ARG A 5 -16.26 -2.67 -11.99
CA ARG A 5 -16.05 -1.33 -11.39
C ARG A 5 -15.34 -1.35 -10.04
N THR A 6 -15.47 -2.45 -9.29
CA THR A 6 -14.76 -2.60 -8.01
C THR A 6 -13.29 -2.92 -8.24
N ARG A 7 -12.98 -3.74 -9.25
CA ARG A 7 -11.60 -4.05 -9.67
C ARG A 7 -10.90 -2.80 -10.22
N GLU A 8 -11.54 -2.08 -11.15
CA GLU A 8 -11.01 -0.81 -11.70
C GLU A 8 -10.70 0.22 -10.59
N ARG A 9 -11.54 0.29 -9.55
CA ARG A 9 -11.32 1.17 -8.41
C ARG A 9 -10.15 0.71 -7.54
N GLY A 10 -10.03 -0.59 -7.29
CA GLY A 10 -8.91 -1.16 -6.54
C GLY A 10 -7.59 -0.98 -7.28
N GLU A 11 -7.60 -1.14 -8.60
CA GLU A 11 -6.44 -0.90 -9.46
C GLU A 11 -5.96 0.55 -9.38
N LEU A 12 -6.89 1.52 -9.48
CA LEU A 12 -6.56 2.93 -9.33
C LEU A 12 -5.99 3.25 -7.93
N GLU A 13 -6.60 2.73 -6.87
CA GLU A 13 -6.10 2.94 -5.50
C GLU A 13 -4.68 2.38 -5.34
N GLY A 14 -4.41 1.20 -5.90
CA GLY A 14 -3.07 0.60 -5.88
C GLY A 14 -2.05 1.43 -6.67
N GLU A 15 -2.42 1.97 -7.82
CA GLU A 15 -1.54 2.83 -8.62
C GLU A 15 -1.22 4.15 -7.91
N VAL A 16 -2.21 4.78 -7.28
CA VAL A 16 -2.01 5.98 -6.46
C VAL A 16 -1.05 5.69 -5.30
N MET A 17 -1.19 4.54 -4.62
CA MET A 17 -0.29 4.17 -3.53
C MET A 17 1.16 3.97 -3.99
N ARG A 18 1.38 3.34 -5.16
CA ARG A 18 2.73 3.21 -5.73
C ARG A 18 3.40 4.57 -5.95
N ILE A 19 2.67 5.51 -6.56
CA ILE A 19 3.15 6.89 -6.77
C ILE A 19 3.50 7.55 -5.43
N LEU A 20 2.66 7.39 -4.41
CA LEU A 20 2.89 8.00 -3.10
C LEU A 20 4.01 7.34 -2.29
N TRP A 21 4.33 6.06 -2.53
CA TRP A 21 5.47 5.39 -1.91
C TRP A 21 6.80 5.75 -2.56
N GLU A 22 6.81 6.02 -3.86
CA GLU A 22 8.01 6.46 -4.61
C GLU A 22 8.30 7.96 -4.41
N ALA A 23 7.29 8.75 -4.05
CA ALA A 23 7.43 10.16 -3.77
C ALA A 23 8.21 10.42 -2.46
N SER A 24 9.28 11.21 -2.54
CA SER A 24 10.04 11.63 -1.36
C SER A 24 9.35 12.75 -0.56
N GLU A 25 8.40 13.46 -1.17
CA GLU A 25 7.71 14.62 -0.60
C GLU A 25 6.18 14.52 -0.83
N PRO A 26 5.35 15.14 0.04
CA PRO A 26 3.90 15.15 -0.15
C PRO A 26 3.47 15.79 -1.48
N LEU A 27 2.61 15.09 -2.23
CA LEU A 27 2.15 15.50 -3.55
C LEU A 27 0.71 16.03 -3.52
N SER A 28 0.41 17.03 -4.34
CA SER A 28 -0.96 17.45 -4.64
C SER A 28 -1.63 16.46 -5.59
N ALA A 29 -2.97 16.48 -5.65
CA ALA A 29 -3.71 15.65 -6.60
C ALA A 29 -3.31 15.89 -8.06
N ARG A 30 -2.92 17.12 -8.42
CA ARG A 30 -2.46 17.44 -9.77
C ARG A 30 -1.07 16.87 -10.07
N GLU A 31 -0.16 16.93 -9.09
CA GLU A 31 1.16 16.31 -9.22
C GLU A 31 1.02 14.80 -9.35
N ILE A 32 0.17 14.15 -8.53
CA ILE A 32 -0.13 12.71 -8.64
C ILE A 32 -0.69 12.39 -10.04
N GLN A 33 -1.68 13.15 -10.52
CA GLN A 33 -2.27 12.94 -11.84
C GLN A 33 -1.26 13.06 -12.99
N ALA A 34 -0.27 13.95 -12.86
CA ALA A 34 0.76 14.16 -13.88
C ALA A 34 1.81 13.04 -13.95
N VAL A 35 1.92 12.20 -12.92
CA VAL A 35 2.87 11.07 -12.88
C VAL A 35 2.33 9.86 -13.66
N PHE A 36 1.03 9.75 -13.87
CA PHE A 36 0.44 8.65 -14.64
C PHE A 36 0.97 8.66 -16.09
N THR A 37 1.58 7.56 -16.50
CA THR A 37 2.13 7.38 -17.86
C THR A 37 1.19 6.64 -18.81
N GLY A 38 0.13 6.02 -18.28
CA GLY A 38 -0.89 5.28 -19.03
C GLY A 38 -2.25 5.99 -19.04
N HIS A 39 -3.29 5.29 -18.60
CA HIS A 39 -4.63 5.85 -18.50
C HIS A 39 -4.69 6.88 -17.36
N VAL A 40 -4.67 8.16 -17.71
CA VAL A 40 -4.77 9.24 -16.72
C VAL A 40 -6.21 9.34 -16.21
N PRO A 41 -6.46 9.11 -14.90
CA PRO A 41 -7.81 9.21 -14.35
C PRO A 41 -8.29 10.66 -14.38
N ALA A 42 -9.60 10.87 -14.52
CA ALA A 42 -10.20 12.20 -14.34
C ALA A 42 -9.91 12.73 -12.92
N TYR A 43 -9.75 14.05 -12.79
CA TYR A 43 -9.36 14.69 -11.52
C TYR A 43 -10.30 14.33 -10.35
N THR A 44 -11.61 14.34 -10.58
CA THR A 44 -12.62 14.00 -9.55
C THR A 44 -12.58 12.51 -9.17
N THR A 45 -12.26 11.64 -10.13
CA THR A 45 -12.06 10.20 -9.88
C THR A 45 -10.84 9.98 -8.99
N LEU A 46 -9.73 10.64 -9.30
CA LEU A 46 -8.52 10.61 -8.46
C LEU A 46 -8.80 11.14 -7.06
N MET A 47 -9.54 12.25 -6.95
CA MET A 47 -9.92 12.80 -5.64
C MET A 47 -10.77 11.84 -4.82
N THR A 48 -11.73 11.19 -5.46
CA THR A 48 -12.57 10.19 -4.78
C THR A 48 -11.75 8.99 -4.32
N ALA A 49 -10.74 8.55 -5.09
CA ALA A 49 -9.84 7.47 -4.69
C ALA A 49 -8.97 7.88 -3.49
N LEU A 50 -8.39 9.09 -3.51
CA LEU A 50 -7.60 9.62 -2.39
C LEU A 50 -8.43 9.77 -1.11
N GLU A 51 -9.68 10.21 -1.19
CA GLU A 51 -10.59 10.27 -0.04
C GLU A 51 -10.87 8.88 0.55
N ARG A 52 -10.99 7.84 -0.28
CA ARG A 52 -11.18 6.46 0.18
C ARG A 52 -9.93 5.90 0.83
N LEU A 53 -8.77 6.10 0.22
CA LEU A 53 -7.48 5.73 0.80
C LEU A 53 -7.24 6.44 2.14
N GLN A 54 -7.64 7.71 2.24
CA GLN A 54 -7.61 8.43 3.51
C GLN A 54 -8.54 7.80 4.55
N LYS A 55 -9.78 7.42 4.17
CA LYS A 55 -10.72 6.73 5.07
C LYS A 55 -10.20 5.36 5.52
N LYS A 56 -9.45 4.65 4.68
CA LYS A 56 -8.76 3.39 5.02
C LYS A 56 -7.55 3.62 5.93
N GLY A 57 -7.04 4.83 6.00
CA GLY A 57 -5.83 5.19 6.75
C GLY A 57 -4.53 4.90 6.00
N ASP A 58 -4.59 4.66 4.68
CA ASP A 58 -3.41 4.39 3.85
C ASP A 58 -2.74 5.69 3.38
N VAL A 59 -3.50 6.79 3.30
CA VAL A 59 -3.03 8.11 2.87
C VAL A 59 -3.34 9.16 3.93
N VAL A 60 -2.39 10.06 4.15
CA VAL A 60 -2.56 11.24 5.00
C VAL A 60 -2.68 12.48 4.11
N ARG A 61 -3.72 13.28 4.38
CA ARG A 61 -3.96 14.57 3.75
C ARG A 61 -3.48 15.69 4.67
N SER A 62 -2.65 16.59 4.15
CA SER A 62 -2.16 17.77 4.87
C SER A 62 -2.44 19.07 4.11
N GLY A 63 -2.45 20.20 4.81
CA GLY A 63 -2.63 21.55 4.25
C GLY A 63 -3.96 22.21 4.60
N ASP A 64 -3.90 23.49 4.97
CA ASP A 64 -5.01 24.24 5.58
C ASP A 64 -6.02 24.82 4.57
N SER A 65 -5.71 24.72 3.27
CA SER A 65 -6.50 25.32 2.19
C SER A 65 -6.65 24.34 1.03
N PRO A 66 -7.78 24.35 0.30
CA PRO A 66 -7.97 23.51 -0.89
C PRO A 66 -6.85 23.61 -1.93
N ARG A 67 -6.18 24.77 -2.03
CA ARG A 67 -5.04 24.99 -2.95
C ARG A 67 -3.70 24.48 -2.41
N LYS A 68 -3.61 24.21 -1.11
CA LYS A 68 -2.41 23.73 -0.42
C LYS A 68 -2.51 22.26 -0.01
N VAL A 69 -3.56 21.55 -0.44
CA VAL A 69 -3.76 20.15 -0.08
C VAL A 69 -2.64 19.30 -0.69
N ARG A 70 -1.97 18.55 0.18
CA ARG A 70 -0.97 17.55 -0.18
C ARG A 70 -1.35 16.19 0.41
N PHE A 71 -0.86 15.14 -0.22
CA PHE A 71 -1.08 13.75 0.13
C PHE A 71 0.26 13.04 0.23
N HIS A 72 0.41 12.18 1.22
CA HIS A 72 1.53 11.26 1.35
C HIS A 72 1.03 9.92 1.87
N ALA A 73 1.78 8.86 1.60
CA ALA A 73 1.47 7.56 2.16
C ALA A 73 1.60 7.61 3.69
N ALA A 74 0.61 7.07 4.40
CA ALA A 74 0.63 7.02 5.87
C ALA A 74 1.76 6.13 6.41
N ARG A 75 2.26 5.21 5.56
CA ARG A 75 3.25 4.17 5.86
C ARG A 75 4.08 3.87 4.62
N SER A 76 5.26 3.30 4.79
CA SER A 76 6.06 2.82 3.67
C SER A 76 5.37 1.65 2.94
N GLY A 77 5.77 1.41 1.69
CA GLY A 77 5.27 0.27 0.90
C GLY A 77 5.48 -1.07 1.61
N ASP A 78 6.68 -1.26 2.17
CA ASP A 78 7.04 -2.49 2.90
C ASP A 78 6.14 -2.72 4.12
N GLU A 79 5.80 -1.65 4.85
CA GLU A 79 4.92 -1.75 6.01
C GLU A 79 3.48 -2.07 5.60
N HIS A 80 3.02 -1.55 4.46
CA HIS A 80 1.73 -1.91 3.89
C HIS A 80 1.69 -3.37 3.44
N VAL A 81 2.75 -3.86 2.77
CA VAL A 81 2.86 -5.28 2.38
C VAL A 81 2.84 -6.18 3.62
N GLY A 82 3.64 -5.88 4.65
CA GLY A 82 3.65 -6.66 5.89
C GLY A 82 2.29 -6.71 6.58
N ARG A 83 1.54 -5.60 6.62
CA ARG A 83 0.17 -5.57 7.15
C ARG A 83 -0.81 -6.36 6.29
N SER A 84 -0.65 -6.32 4.98
CA SER A 84 -1.50 -7.07 4.04
C SER A 84 -1.32 -8.58 4.25
N MET A 85 -0.08 -9.04 4.44
CA MET A 85 0.21 -10.42 4.81
C MET A 85 -0.44 -10.81 6.15
N MET A 86 -0.37 -9.94 7.16
CA MET A 86 -1.01 -10.19 8.46
C MET A 86 -2.54 -10.26 8.33
N SER A 87 -3.15 -9.33 7.59
CA SER A 87 -4.60 -9.31 7.38
C SER A 87 -5.09 -10.55 6.62
N ALA A 88 -4.33 -11.03 5.64
CA ALA A 88 -4.64 -12.26 4.93
C ALA A 88 -4.58 -13.47 5.87
N LEU A 89 -3.58 -13.50 6.75
CA LEU A 89 -3.43 -14.55 7.76
C LEU A 89 -4.53 -14.53 8.82
N ASP A 90 -4.99 -13.35 9.24
CA ASP A 90 -6.11 -13.21 10.19
C ASP A 90 -7.46 -13.63 9.58
N GLY A 91 -7.61 -13.55 8.26
CA GLY A 91 -8.78 -14.03 7.53
C GLY A 91 -8.75 -15.53 7.20
N ALA A 92 -7.66 -16.25 7.52
CA ALA A 92 -7.53 -17.67 7.19
C ALA A 92 -8.42 -18.55 8.08
N GLY A 93 -9.17 -19.48 7.47
CA GLY A 93 -9.98 -20.45 8.21
C GLY A 93 -9.14 -21.42 9.06
N ASP A 94 -7.98 -21.83 8.57
CA ASP A 94 -6.95 -22.54 9.32
C ASP A 94 -5.63 -21.78 9.20
N ARG A 95 -5.28 -21.06 10.27
CA ARG A 95 -4.06 -20.25 10.35
C ARG A 95 -2.80 -21.10 10.24
N GLN A 96 -2.80 -22.32 10.79
CA GLN A 96 -1.64 -23.20 10.77
C GLN A 96 -1.39 -23.73 9.37
N ALA A 97 -2.45 -24.19 8.69
CA ALA A 97 -2.35 -24.65 7.31
C ALA A 97 -1.89 -23.52 6.36
N ALA A 98 -2.41 -22.30 6.54
CA ALA A 98 -2.00 -21.14 5.75
C ALA A 98 -0.50 -20.81 5.93
N LEU A 99 0.02 -20.87 7.15
CA LEU A 99 1.45 -20.67 7.43
C LEU A 99 2.33 -21.76 6.82
N LEU A 100 1.91 -23.03 6.90
CA LEU A 100 2.65 -24.15 6.28
C LEU A 100 2.69 -24.01 4.75
N GLN A 101 1.56 -23.66 4.14
CA GLN A 101 1.49 -23.41 2.71
C GLN A 101 2.38 -22.24 2.31
N PHE A 102 2.31 -21.11 3.03
CA PHE A 102 3.15 -19.95 2.79
C PHE A 102 4.64 -20.28 2.88
N ALA A 103 5.06 -20.94 3.97
CA ALA A 103 6.45 -21.35 4.15
C ALA A 103 6.96 -22.28 3.04
N GLY A 104 6.09 -23.15 2.51
CA GLY A 104 6.42 -24.03 1.38
C GLY A 104 6.56 -23.34 0.02
N HIS A 105 6.09 -22.09 -0.13
CA HIS A 105 6.19 -21.32 -1.39
C HIS A 105 7.31 -20.28 -1.39
N LEU A 106 7.97 -20.06 -0.25
CA LEU A 106 9.06 -19.10 -0.16
C LEU A 106 10.35 -19.64 -0.79
N ALA A 107 11.13 -18.74 -1.39
CA ALA A 107 12.49 -19.06 -1.80
C ALA A 107 13.38 -19.30 -0.57
N GLU A 108 14.49 -20.04 -0.75
CA GLU A 108 15.43 -20.31 0.35
C GLU A 108 15.99 -19.01 0.96
N GLU A 109 16.27 -18.00 0.13
CA GLU A 109 16.72 -16.68 0.54
C GLU A 109 15.71 -15.94 1.45
N ASP A 110 14.42 -16.01 1.12
CA ASP A 110 13.36 -15.41 1.94
C ASP A 110 13.18 -16.16 3.27
N LEU A 111 13.29 -17.49 3.25
CA LEU A 111 13.23 -18.33 4.45
C LEU A 111 14.37 -18.00 5.41
N ASP A 112 15.58 -17.83 4.91
CA ASP A 112 16.75 -17.49 5.72
C ASP A 112 16.67 -16.06 6.27
N LEU A 113 16.13 -15.12 5.47
CA LEU A 113 15.83 -13.77 5.94
C LEU A 113 14.80 -13.78 7.08
N LEU A 114 13.69 -14.52 6.92
CA LEU A 114 12.67 -14.65 7.96
C LEU A 114 13.21 -15.33 9.22
N ARG A 115 13.99 -16.41 9.08
CA ARG A 115 14.67 -17.06 10.23
C ARG A 115 15.57 -16.08 10.97
N SER A 116 16.36 -15.29 10.23
CA SER A 116 17.25 -14.28 10.81
C SER A 116 16.48 -13.15 11.50
N ALA A 117 15.32 -12.76 10.97
CA ALA A 117 14.44 -11.76 11.58
C ALA A 117 13.79 -12.28 12.87
N ILE A 118 13.28 -13.52 12.87
CA ILE A 118 12.62 -14.16 14.02
C ILE A 118 13.60 -14.43 15.16
N THR A 119 14.80 -14.91 14.83
CA THR A 119 15.85 -15.21 15.82
C THR A 119 16.56 -13.96 16.34
N GLY A 120 16.13 -12.76 15.91
CA GLY A 120 16.69 -11.48 16.37
C GLY A 120 18.09 -11.17 15.85
N LYS A 121 18.64 -11.98 14.93
CA LYS A 121 19.94 -11.74 14.29
C LYS A 121 19.93 -10.54 13.34
N THR A 122 18.75 -10.11 12.93
CA THR A 122 18.56 -8.88 12.16
C THR A 122 18.32 -7.72 13.13
N SER A 123 19.41 -7.17 13.68
CA SER A 123 19.36 -5.98 14.53
C SER A 123 18.59 -4.86 13.81
N ARG A 124 17.51 -4.39 14.44
CA ARG A 124 16.78 -3.18 14.04
C ARG A 124 17.75 -2.00 14.05
N LYS A 125 18.26 -1.64 12.88
CA LYS A 125 18.89 -0.34 12.66
C LYS A 125 17.78 0.72 12.66
N ARG A 126 17.32 1.09 13.86
CA ARG A 126 16.50 2.28 14.07
C ARG A 126 17.38 3.49 13.75
N ARG A 127 17.04 4.22 12.68
CA ARG A 127 17.45 5.61 12.47
C ARG A 127 16.23 6.48 12.65
#